data_AF-A0A8W8NM55-F1
#
_entry.id   AF-A0A8W8NM55-F1
#
_cell.length_a   1.000
_cell.length_b   1.000
_cell.length_c   1.000
_cell.angle_alpha   90.00
_cell.angle_beta   90.00
_cell.angle_gamma   90.00
#
_symmetry.space_group_name_H-M   'P 1'
#
loop_
_entity.id
_entity.type
_entity.pdbx_description
1 polymer ?
#
loop_
_entity_poly.entity_id
_entity_poly.type
_entity_poly.pdbx_seq_one_letter_code
_entity_poly.pdbx_strand_id
1 'polypeptide(L)'
;TALVHPEEAEPKQGRIVIFHFHEGKLNQIAEKEIKGAAYTLVEFNGKLLASINSTVRLFEWTTDKELRLECNYFNSIVALYLKTKGDFILVGDLMRSITLLLYKPMEGTFEEIARDCNPNWTTAVEILDDDNFLGAENSFNLFTCQKDSASTTDEDRQNLQEVGMFHLGEFVNVFRHGSLVMQHSGETSTPTQGSVLYGTVNGAVGLVTQVPQEFYSFLQDIQSRLAKVIKSVGKIEHSFWRSFHTERKTEACEGFIDGDLIESFLDLNRDKMQETVKGLQIDDGSGMKREATVDDLVKTIEELTRIH
;
A
#
# COMPACT_ATOMS: atom_id res chain seq x y z
N THR A 1 -8.13 22.58 6.09
CA THR A 1 -7.24 23.64 5.56
C THR A 1 -6.16 23.96 6.60
N ALA A 2 -5.20 24.81 6.24
CA ALA A 2 -4.19 25.37 7.14
C ALA A 2 -3.95 26.85 6.78
N LEU A 3 -3.65 27.70 7.77
CA LEU A 3 -3.13 29.05 7.55
C LEU A 3 -1.61 28.97 7.53
N VAL A 4 -1.01 29.27 6.38
CA VAL A 4 0.44 29.13 6.16
C VAL A 4 1.06 30.52 6.15
N HIS A 5 1.88 30.81 7.16
CA HIS A 5 2.66 32.04 7.26
C HIS A 5 4.13 31.73 7.02
N PRO A 6 4.85 32.50 6.17
CA PRO A 6 6.27 32.25 5.90
C PRO A 6 7.18 32.31 7.14
N GLU A 7 6.75 32.99 8.20
CA GLU A 7 7.47 33.13 9.47
C GLU A 7 7.30 31.93 10.40
N GLU A 8 6.32 31.05 10.13
CA GLU A 8 6.02 29.89 10.96
C GLU A 8 6.62 28.62 10.36
N ALA A 9 7.37 27.86 11.17
CA ALA A 9 7.94 26.58 10.75
C ALA A 9 6.86 25.52 10.48
N GLU A 10 5.76 25.56 11.23
CA GLU A 10 4.59 24.70 11.03
C GLU A 10 3.30 25.51 11.22
N PRO A 11 2.24 25.23 10.45
CA PRO A 11 0.95 25.90 10.61
C PRO A 11 0.38 25.68 12.01
N LYS A 12 0.04 26.77 12.71
CA LYS A 12 -0.58 26.71 14.04
C LYS A 12 -2.09 26.84 14.03
N GLN A 13 -2.67 27.26 12.91
CA GLN A 13 -4.09 27.54 12.75
C GLN A 13 -4.61 26.89 11.47
N GLY A 14 -5.85 26.43 11.51
CA GLY A 14 -6.55 25.86 10.37
C GLY A 14 -8.03 25.69 10.67
N ARG A 15 -8.77 25.17 9.69
CA ARG A 15 -10.19 24.87 9.85
C ARG A 15 -10.63 23.67 9.02
N ILE A 16 -11.65 22.99 9.51
CA ILE A 16 -12.43 21.98 8.77
C ILE A 16 -13.76 22.64 8.44
N VAL A 17 -14.09 22.71 7.14
CA VAL A 17 -15.31 23.38 6.66
C VAL A 17 -16.16 22.34 5.95
N ILE A 18 -17.43 22.23 6.34
CA ILE A 18 -18.39 21.32 5.75
C ILE A 18 -19.28 22.10 4.80
N PHE A 19 -19.33 21.65 3.56
CA PHE A 19 -20.17 22.21 2.52
C PHE A 19 -21.23 21.21 2.07
N HIS A 20 -22.36 21.72 1.59
CA HIS A 20 -23.38 20.96 0.90
C HIS A 20 -23.71 21.62 -0.42
N PHE A 21 -23.56 20.85 -1.49
CA PHE A 21 -23.87 21.28 -2.84
C PHE A 21 -25.33 20.96 -3.16
N HIS A 22 -26.14 21.99 -3.36
CA HIS A 22 -27.56 21.87 -3.67
C HIS A 22 -27.97 22.94 -4.67
N GLU A 23 -28.78 22.57 -5.68
CA GLU A 23 -29.28 23.49 -6.72
C GLU A 23 -28.17 24.32 -7.41
N GLY A 24 -27.03 23.69 -7.72
CA GLY A 24 -25.93 24.39 -8.38
C GLY A 24 -25.14 25.35 -7.49
N LYS A 25 -25.44 25.40 -6.18
CA LYS A 25 -24.76 26.26 -5.21
C LYS A 25 -24.11 25.46 -4.09
N LEU A 26 -22.92 25.89 -3.68
CA LEU A 26 -22.20 25.32 -2.55
C LEU A 26 -22.49 26.16 -1.30
N ASN A 27 -23.19 25.57 -0.32
CA ASN A 27 -23.54 26.23 0.93
C ASN A 27 -22.68 25.70 2.07
N GLN A 28 -22.07 26.58 2.86
CA GLN A 28 -21.36 26.20 4.07
C GLN A 28 -22.38 25.82 5.16
N ILE A 29 -22.26 24.60 5.71
CA ILE A 29 -23.12 24.11 6.79
C ILE A 29 -22.48 24.39 8.15
N ALA A 30 -21.20 24.03 8.28
CA ALA A 30 -20.50 24.09 9.56
C ALA A 30 -19.02 24.37 9.34
N GLU A 31 -18.39 24.89 10.39
CA GLU A 31 -16.97 25.18 10.44
C GLU A 31 -16.43 24.81 11.81
N LYS A 32 -15.28 24.13 11.83
CA LYS A 32 -14.56 23.77 13.04
C LYS A 32 -13.15 24.32 12.97
N GLU A 33 -12.82 25.23 13.88
CA GLU A 33 -11.46 25.71 14.05
C GLU A 33 -10.57 24.61 14.63
N ILE A 34 -9.35 24.49 14.08
CA ILE A 34 -8.35 23.52 14.52
C ILE A 34 -7.00 24.21 14.73
N LYS A 35 -6.22 23.71 15.69
CA LYS A 35 -4.89 24.22 16.01
C LYS A 35 -3.82 23.46 15.22
N GLY A 36 -3.76 23.71 13.92
CA GLY A 36 -2.80 23.07 13.02
C GLY A 36 -3.29 22.94 11.59
N ALA A 37 -2.50 22.26 10.77
CA ALA A 37 -2.88 21.88 9.41
C ALA A 37 -3.65 20.56 9.41
N ALA A 38 -4.87 20.55 8.85
CA ALA A 38 -5.55 19.30 8.52
C ALA A 38 -4.94 18.71 7.23
N TYR A 39 -4.13 17.66 7.35
CA TYR A 39 -3.44 17.02 6.23
C TYR A 39 -4.35 16.04 5.48
N THR A 40 -4.96 15.09 6.20
CA THR A 40 -5.88 14.10 5.63
C THR A 40 -7.18 14.04 6.42
N LEU A 41 -8.29 13.87 5.71
CA LEU A 41 -9.63 13.65 6.24
C LEU A 41 -10.20 12.37 5.64
N VAL A 42 -10.80 11.51 6.46
CA VAL A 42 -11.40 10.24 6.03
C VAL A 42 -12.73 10.04 6.75
N GLU A 43 -13.71 9.49 6.05
CA GLU A 43 -14.93 8.98 6.68
C GLU A 43 -14.60 7.74 7.50
N PHE A 44 -15.16 7.64 8.70
CA PHE A 44 -14.90 6.55 9.61
C PHE A 44 -16.15 6.19 10.40
N ASN A 45 -16.88 5.17 9.95
CA ASN A 45 -18.06 4.63 10.63
C ASN A 45 -19.11 5.70 10.98
N GLY A 46 -19.40 6.60 10.04
CA GLY A 46 -20.34 7.72 10.21
C GLY A 46 -19.75 8.93 10.95
N LYS A 47 -18.47 8.88 11.34
CA LYS A 47 -17.71 9.95 11.97
C LYS A 47 -16.66 10.50 11.00
N LEU A 48 -16.04 11.61 11.37
CA LEU A 48 -14.96 12.24 10.60
C LEU A 48 -13.62 12.03 11.30
N LEU A 49 -12.75 11.23 10.70
CA LEU A 49 -11.37 11.07 11.13
C LEU A 49 -10.48 12.11 10.43
N ALA A 50 -9.62 12.77 11.19
CA ALA A 50 -8.75 13.83 10.69
C ALA A 50 -7.35 13.75 11.26
N SER A 51 -6.32 13.94 10.43
CA SER A 51 -4.96 14.17 10.88
C SER A 51 -4.65 15.66 10.90
N ILE A 52 -4.20 16.16 12.05
CA ILE A 52 -3.91 17.56 12.33
C ILE A 52 -2.53 17.65 12.99
N ASN A 53 -1.50 18.10 12.25
CA ASN A 53 -0.11 18.08 12.70
C ASN A 53 0.30 16.68 13.23
N SER A 54 0.75 16.61 14.49
CA SER A 54 1.13 15.38 15.19
C SER A 54 -0.06 14.61 15.77
N THR A 55 -1.30 15.05 15.52
CA THR A 55 -2.49 14.49 16.17
C THR A 55 -3.46 13.85 15.19
N VAL A 56 -3.94 12.65 15.52
CA VAL A 56 -5.08 12.02 14.82
C VAL A 56 -6.31 12.21 15.70
N ARG A 57 -7.38 12.74 15.14
CA ARG A 57 -8.60 13.13 15.88
C ARG A 57 -9.85 12.55 15.24
N LEU A 58 -10.76 12.07 16.08
CA LEU A 58 -12.09 11.65 15.66
C LEU A 58 -13.12 12.69 16.03
N PHE A 59 -13.94 13.08 15.06
CA PHE A 59 -15.04 14.01 15.25
C PHE A 59 -16.38 13.34 14.99
N GLU A 60 -17.30 13.51 15.91
CA GLU A 60 -18.71 13.14 15.76
C GLU A 60 -19.50 14.29 15.14
N TRP A 61 -20.41 13.97 14.24
CA TRP A 61 -21.36 14.93 13.66
C TRP A 61 -22.63 14.98 14.50
N THR A 62 -22.89 16.11 15.16
CA THR A 62 -24.04 16.26 16.07
C THR A 62 -25.34 16.59 15.33
N THR A 63 -26.48 16.41 16.02
CA THR A 63 -27.80 16.83 15.52
C THR A 63 -27.90 18.33 15.24
N ASP A 64 -27.11 19.12 15.97
CA ASP A 64 -27.02 20.57 15.82
C ASP A 64 -26.16 20.99 14.61
N LYS A 65 -25.71 20.01 13.82
CA LYS A 65 -24.84 20.19 12.64
C LYS A 65 -23.49 20.81 13.01
N GLU A 66 -22.86 20.28 14.06
CA GLU A 66 -21.51 20.67 14.47
C GLU A 66 -20.57 19.47 14.57
N LEU A 67 -19.27 19.71 14.40
CA LEU A 67 -18.24 18.71 14.68
C LEU A 67 -17.81 18.77 16.15
N ARG A 68 -18.12 17.71 16.89
CA ARG A 68 -17.69 17.53 18.27
C ARG A 68 -16.50 16.58 18.32
N LEU A 69 -15.45 16.99 19.02
CA LEU A 69 -14.27 16.14 19.22
C LEU A 69 -14.63 15.00 20.18
N GLU A 70 -14.32 13.77 19.77
CA GLU A 70 -14.57 12.58 20.57
C GLU A 70 -13.28 12.06 21.20
N CYS A 71 -12.29 11.71 20.36
CA CYS A 71 -11.03 11.15 20.82
C CYS A 71 -9.82 11.65 20.02
N ASN A 72 -8.63 11.47 20.58
CA ASN A 72 -7.36 11.96 20.04
C ASN A 72 -6.25 10.93 20.26
N TYR A 73 -5.30 10.93 19.34
CA TYR A 73 -4.03 10.23 19.44
C TYR A 73 -2.89 11.22 19.13
N PHE A 74 -1.81 11.19 19.91
CA PHE A 74 -0.75 12.22 19.90
C PHE A 74 0.65 11.68 19.55
N ASN A 75 0.81 10.36 19.36
CA ASN A 75 2.13 9.72 19.22
C ASN A 75 2.58 9.61 17.75
N SER A 76 2.43 10.70 17.01
CA SER A 76 2.95 10.91 15.65
C SER A 76 3.89 12.12 15.63
N ILE A 77 4.88 12.14 14.75
CA ILE A 77 5.67 13.35 14.47
C ILE A 77 4.82 14.28 13.62
N VAL A 78 4.38 13.81 12.46
CA VAL A 78 3.39 14.46 11.60
C VAL A 78 2.57 13.38 10.91
N ALA A 79 1.28 13.30 11.23
CA ALA A 79 0.36 12.34 10.64
C ALA A 79 -0.12 12.85 9.27
N LEU A 80 0.52 12.40 8.19
CA LEU A 80 0.25 12.89 6.84
C LEU A 80 -0.85 12.09 6.15
N TYR A 81 -0.85 10.76 6.31
CA TYR A 81 -1.72 9.86 5.58
C TYR A 81 -2.61 9.07 6.53
N LEU A 82 -3.87 8.88 6.16
CA LEU A 82 -4.83 8.07 6.91
C LEU A 82 -5.57 7.13 5.95
N LYS A 83 -5.70 5.86 6.37
CA LYS A 83 -6.54 4.85 5.72
C LYS A 83 -7.33 4.11 6.78
N THR A 84 -8.51 3.63 6.42
CA THR A 84 -9.45 3.02 7.36
C THR A 84 -9.98 1.70 6.81
N LYS A 85 -10.17 0.72 7.69
CA LYS A 85 -10.81 -0.56 7.37
C LYS A 85 -11.53 -1.09 8.62
N GLY A 86 -12.86 -1.06 8.62
CA GLY A 86 -13.65 -1.36 9.81
C GLY A 86 -13.29 -0.41 10.96
N ASP A 87 -12.85 -0.94 12.09
CA ASP A 87 -12.39 -0.14 13.24
C ASP A 87 -10.87 0.14 13.22
N PHE A 88 -10.14 -0.41 12.25
CA PHE A 88 -8.71 -0.16 12.08
C PHE A 88 -8.45 1.13 11.32
N ILE A 89 -7.40 1.82 11.76
CA ILE A 89 -6.90 3.07 11.18
C ILE A 89 -5.40 2.90 10.96
N LEU A 90 -4.96 2.99 9.71
CA LEU A 90 -3.55 3.04 9.35
C LEU A 90 -3.11 4.49 9.21
N VAL A 91 -2.10 4.87 9.99
CA VAL A 91 -1.51 6.21 10.02
C VAL A 91 -0.14 6.16 9.36
N GLY A 92 0.05 6.92 8.29
CA GLY A 92 1.35 7.17 7.69
C GLY A 92 1.97 8.45 8.24
N ASP A 93 3.09 8.30 8.95
CA ASP A 93 3.84 9.39 9.55
C ASP A 93 4.95 9.90 8.60
N LEU A 94 5.31 11.18 8.71
CA LEU A 94 6.38 11.79 7.94
C LEU A 94 7.74 11.07 8.12
N MET A 95 8.07 10.58 9.32
CA MET A 95 9.37 9.95 9.59
C MET A 95 9.29 8.65 10.41
N ARG A 96 8.16 8.36 11.06
CA ARG A 96 7.96 7.16 11.87
C ARG A 96 7.19 6.05 11.14
N SER A 97 7.40 5.94 9.83
CA SER A 97 6.76 4.92 8.97
C SER A 97 5.24 4.85 9.21
N ILE A 98 4.72 3.64 9.44
CA ILE A 98 3.29 3.38 9.62
C ILE A 98 2.93 2.95 11.04
N THR A 99 1.74 3.33 11.49
CA THR A 99 1.17 2.94 12.78
C THR A 99 -0.26 2.45 12.59
N LEU A 100 -0.59 1.31 13.21
CA LEU A 100 -1.92 0.74 13.21
C LEU A 100 -2.63 1.10 14.53
N LEU A 101 -3.71 1.85 14.41
CA LEU A 101 -4.61 2.17 15.52
C LEU A 101 -5.91 1.36 15.39
N LEU A 102 -6.50 1.02 16.53
CA LEU A 102 -7.85 0.47 16.64
C LEU A 102 -8.72 1.46 17.41
N TYR A 103 -9.88 1.78 16.86
CA TYR A 103 -10.89 2.52 17.60
C TYR A 103 -11.71 1.56 18.48
N LYS A 104 -11.87 1.87 19.76
CA LYS A 104 -12.73 1.14 20.69
C LYS A 104 -14.05 1.89 20.90
N PRO A 105 -15.15 1.51 20.23
CA PRO A 105 -16.40 2.28 20.30
C PRO A 105 -17.01 2.38 21.70
N MET A 106 -16.84 1.35 22.53
CA MET A 106 -17.37 1.34 23.90
C MET A 106 -16.63 2.30 24.83
N GLU A 107 -15.32 2.49 24.60
CA GLU A 107 -14.47 3.38 25.39
C GLU A 107 -14.43 4.80 24.81
N GLY A 108 -14.71 4.95 23.51
CA GLY A 108 -14.53 6.21 22.80
C GLY A 108 -13.07 6.62 22.72
N THR A 109 -12.15 5.65 22.56
CA THR A 109 -10.69 5.87 22.57
C THR A 109 -10.01 5.20 21.38
N PHE A 110 -8.79 5.65 21.10
CA PHE A 110 -7.87 4.94 20.19
C PHE A 110 -6.89 4.11 21.00
N GLU A 111 -6.61 2.90 20.53
CA GLU A 111 -5.56 2.01 21.00
C GLU A 111 -4.52 1.83 19.90
N GLU A 112 -3.24 2.00 20.22
CA GLU A 112 -2.15 1.66 19.31
C GLU A 112 -1.94 0.14 19.35
N ILE A 113 -2.26 -0.54 18.24
CA ILE A 113 -2.14 -2.00 18.15
C ILE A 113 -0.70 -2.38 17.84
N ALA A 114 -0.14 -1.76 16.80
CA ALA A 114 1.20 -2.06 16.35
C ALA A 114 1.79 -0.89 15.55
N ARG A 115 3.12 -0.85 15.47
CA ARG A 115 3.88 0.17 14.74
C ARG A 115 5.07 -0.45 14.03
N ASP A 116 5.42 0.09 12.88
CA ASP A 116 6.72 -0.14 12.26
C ASP A 116 7.78 0.77 12.91
N CYS A 117 8.81 0.16 13.49
CA CYS A 117 9.88 0.86 14.18
C CYS A 117 10.98 1.39 13.24
N ASN A 118 10.90 1.09 11.94
CA ASN A 118 11.84 1.62 10.95
C ASN A 118 11.58 3.11 10.66
N PRO A 119 12.63 3.93 10.52
CA PRO A 119 12.49 5.35 10.21
C PRO A 119 12.29 5.58 8.71
N ASN A 120 11.12 5.19 8.18
CA ASN A 120 10.76 5.39 6.77
C ASN A 120 10.03 6.73 6.59
N TRP A 121 10.40 7.45 5.53
CA TRP A 121 9.80 8.74 5.19
C TRP A 121 8.65 8.52 4.21
N THR A 122 7.46 8.36 4.77
CA THR A 122 6.28 7.89 4.04
C THR A 122 5.79 8.88 2.99
N THR A 123 5.44 8.38 1.81
CA THR A 123 4.87 9.15 0.69
C THR A 123 3.43 8.77 0.39
N ALA A 124 3.05 7.52 0.64
CA ALA A 124 1.68 7.03 0.61
C ALA A 124 1.56 5.73 1.42
N VAL A 125 0.35 5.43 1.91
CA VAL A 125 0.04 4.17 2.60
C VAL A 125 -1.28 3.58 2.11
N GLU A 126 -1.44 2.27 2.22
CA GLU A 126 -2.71 1.58 1.96
C GLU A 126 -2.87 0.34 2.84
N ILE A 127 -4.11 0.01 3.19
CA ILE A 127 -4.45 -1.25 3.87
C ILE A 127 -4.74 -2.28 2.78
N LEU A 128 -3.97 -3.38 2.70
CA LEU A 128 -4.20 -4.45 1.72
C LEU A 128 -5.31 -5.38 2.22
N ASP A 129 -5.12 -5.92 3.43
CA ASP A 129 -6.09 -6.75 4.13
C ASP A 129 -6.09 -6.47 5.65
N ASP A 130 -6.55 -7.40 6.49
CA ASP A 130 -6.63 -7.18 7.95
C ASP A 130 -5.28 -7.26 8.66
N ASP A 131 -4.28 -7.86 8.02
CA ASP A 131 -2.97 -8.13 8.61
C ASP A 131 -1.81 -7.52 7.82
N ASN A 132 -2.02 -7.13 6.54
CA ASN A 132 -1.00 -6.62 5.63
C ASN A 132 -1.25 -5.15 5.25
N PHE A 133 -0.20 -4.34 5.38
CA PHE A 133 -0.22 -2.90 5.13
C PHE A 133 0.88 -2.53 4.14
N LEU A 134 0.54 -1.73 3.13
CA LEU A 134 1.46 -1.26 2.09
C LEU A 134 1.91 0.17 2.40
N GLY A 135 3.21 0.42 2.29
CA GLY A 135 3.80 1.75 2.37
C GLY A 135 4.69 2.03 1.16
N ALA A 136 4.73 3.31 0.77
CA ALA A 136 5.72 3.86 -0.14
C ALA A 136 6.54 4.91 0.61
N GLU A 137 7.83 5.03 0.27
CA GLU A 137 8.73 5.98 0.91
C GLU A 137 9.50 6.85 -0.09
N ASN A 138 10.16 7.90 0.42
CA ASN A 138 10.80 8.93 -0.39
C ASN A 138 12.02 8.45 -1.18
N SER A 139 12.60 7.30 -0.82
CA SER A 139 13.70 6.66 -1.54
C SER A 139 13.23 5.80 -2.73
N PHE A 140 11.99 6.02 -3.19
CA PHE A 140 11.36 5.31 -4.32
C PHE A 140 11.14 3.81 -4.09
N ASN A 141 11.04 3.40 -2.81
CA ASN A 141 10.77 2.02 -2.43
C ASN A 141 9.31 1.83 -2.04
N LEU A 142 8.85 0.59 -2.21
CA LEU A 142 7.66 0.02 -1.59
C LEU A 142 8.10 -0.92 -0.48
N PHE A 143 7.28 -0.99 0.57
CA PHE A 143 7.41 -1.98 1.62
C PHE A 143 6.03 -2.46 2.07
N THR A 144 5.96 -3.70 2.55
CA THR A 144 4.77 -4.22 3.20
C THR A 144 5.10 -4.61 4.63
N CYS A 145 4.30 -4.13 5.57
CA CYS A 145 4.37 -4.61 6.95
C CYS A 145 3.21 -5.54 7.27
N GLN A 146 3.50 -6.55 8.07
CA GLN A 146 2.51 -7.51 8.55
C GLN A 146 2.39 -7.44 10.08
N LYS A 147 1.16 -7.51 10.57
CA LYS A 147 0.84 -7.67 12.00
C LYS A 147 0.97 -9.13 12.39
N ASP A 148 1.85 -9.45 13.32
CA ASP A 148 1.95 -10.79 13.91
C ASP A 148 0.91 -10.97 15.04
N SER A 149 -0.31 -11.30 14.65
CA SER A 149 -1.38 -11.58 15.63
C SER A 149 -1.19 -12.90 16.40
N ALA A 150 -0.29 -13.78 15.92
CA ALA A 150 -0.10 -15.11 16.48
C ALA A 150 1.04 -15.17 17.53
N SER A 151 1.88 -14.15 17.61
CA SER A 151 2.94 -14.11 18.62
C SER A 151 2.37 -14.18 20.04
N THR A 152 3.11 -14.89 20.89
CA THR A 152 2.76 -15.08 22.30
C THR A 152 3.17 -13.90 23.18
N THR A 153 4.10 -13.05 22.73
CA THR A 153 4.57 -11.88 23.48
C THR A 153 3.81 -10.61 23.09
N ASP A 154 3.57 -9.71 24.06
CA ASP A 154 2.95 -8.41 23.76
C ASP A 154 3.85 -7.52 22.89
N GLU A 155 5.17 -7.60 23.09
CA GLU A 155 6.15 -6.79 22.36
C GLU A 155 6.16 -7.11 20.86
N ASP A 156 6.12 -8.39 20.48
CA ASP A 156 6.07 -8.80 19.08
C ASP A 156 4.74 -8.40 18.43
N ARG A 157 3.62 -8.51 19.16
CA ARG A 157 2.30 -8.08 18.67
C ARG A 157 2.24 -6.57 18.39
N GLN A 158 3.01 -5.79 19.13
CA GLN A 158 3.12 -4.34 18.96
C GLN A 158 4.08 -3.92 17.84
N ASN A 159 4.85 -4.86 17.27
CA ASN A 159 5.83 -4.57 16.24
C ASN A 159 5.35 -5.06 14.86
N LEU A 160 5.10 -4.13 13.94
CA LEU A 160 4.81 -4.47 12.55
C LEU A 160 6.09 -4.91 11.85
N GLN A 161 6.13 -6.16 11.38
CA GLN A 161 7.31 -6.70 10.68
C GLN A 161 7.29 -6.27 9.21
N GLU A 162 8.37 -5.68 8.71
CA GLU A 162 8.59 -5.49 7.27
C GLU A 162 8.80 -6.87 6.61
N VAL A 163 7.79 -7.38 5.91
CA VAL A 163 7.81 -8.70 5.24
C VAL A 163 7.99 -8.61 3.72
N GLY A 164 7.95 -7.40 3.18
CA GLY A 164 8.20 -7.16 1.76
C GLY A 164 8.92 -5.84 1.53
N MET A 165 9.85 -5.85 0.60
CA MET A 165 10.73 -4.74 0.27
C MET A 165 11.00 -4.74 -1.24
N PHE A 166 10.80 -3.61 -1.90
CA PHE A 166 10.94 -3.50 -3.35
C PHE A 166 11.33 -2.10 -3.80
N HIS A 167 12.38 -1.96 -4.60
CA HIS A 167 12.70 -0.69 -5.24
C HIS A 167 11.85 -0.49 -6.50
N LEU A 168 10.87 0.40 -6.40
CA LEU A 168 9.97 0.72 -7.50
C LEU A 168 10.66 1.61 -8.53
N GLY A 169 11.48 2.56 -8.06
CA GLY A 169 12.11 3.58 -8.89
C GLY A 169 11.20 4.78 -9.21
N GLU A 170 10.02 4.83 -8.60
CA GLU A 170 9.02 5.88 -8.77
C GLU A 170 8.58 6.47 -7.43
N PHE A 171 8.20 7.75 -7.44
CA PHE A 171 7.69 8.43 -6.25
C PHE A 171 6.15 8.35 -6.23
N VAL A 172 5.60 7.47 -5.38
CA VAL A 172 4.16 7.27 -5.27
C VAL A 172 3.51 8.41 -4.46
N ASN A 173 2.46 9.03 -5.02
CA ASN A 173 1.70 10.09 -4.35
C ASN A 173 0.37 9.59 -3.78
N VAL A 174 -0.21 8.53 -4.35
CA VAL A 174 -1.55 8.08 -3.97
C VAL A 174 -1.71 6.59 -4.21
N PHE A 175 -2.31 5.91 -3.24
CA PHE A 175 -2.87 4.57 -3.38
C PHE A 175 -4.41 4.64 -3.36
N ARG A 176 -5.04 3.83 -4.21
CA ARG A 176 -6.50 3.66 -4.28
C ARG A 176 -6.88 2.22 -4.59
N HIS A 177 -7.73 1.65 -3.75
CA HIS A 177 -8.47 0.43 -4.08
C HIS A 177 -9.33 0.63 -5.32
N GLY A 178 -9.25 -0.33 -6.24
CA GLY A 178 -10.00 -0.32 -7.50
C GLY A 178 -9.23 -1.03 -8.60
N SER A 179 -9.94 -1.40 -9.66
CA SER A 179 -9.37 -1.98 -10.88
C SER A 179 -9.91 -1.23 -12.10
N LEU A 180 -9.11 -1.14 -13.16
CA LEU A 180 -9.50 -0.57 -14.44
C LEU A 180 -10.12 -1.60 -15.40
N VAL A 181 -10.04 -2.89 -15.05
CA VAL A 181 -10.54 -4.00 -15.85
C VAL A 181 -12.00 -4.31 -15.50
N MET A 182 -12.75 -4.79 -16.48
CA MET A 182 -14.14 -5.20 -16.30
C MET A 182 -14.21 -6.41 -15.35
N GLN A 183 -14.71 -6.17 -14.13
CA GLN A 183 -14.94 -7.24 -13.17
C GLN A 183 -16.21 -8.01 -13.56
N HIS A 184 -16.05 -9.20 -14.12
CA HIS A 184 -17.17 -10.11 -14.34
C HIS A 184 -17.44 -10.89 -13.05
N SER A 185 -18.60 -10.63 -12.44
CA SER A 185 -19.08 -11.33 -11.25
C SER A 185 -19.21 -12.83 -11.54
N GLY A 186 -18.18 -13.63 -11.20
CA GLY A 186 -18.16 -15.07 -11.41
C GLY A 186 -16.95 -15.63 -12.18
N GLU A 187 -16.11 -14.76 -12.77
CA GLU A 187 -14.84 -15.19 -13.38
C GLU A 187 -13.69 -15.05 -12.36
N THR A 188 -13.51 -16.05 -11.50
CA THR A 188 -12.30 -16.19 -10.67
C THR A 188 -11.22 -16.94 -11.47
N SER A 189 -10.77 -16.38 -12.60
CA SER A 189 -9.70 -17.01 -13.39
C SER A 189 -8.30 -16.63 -12.92
N THR A 190 -8.10 -15.45 -12.32
CA THR A 190 -6.77 -14.99 -11.92
C THR A 190 -6.48 -15.35 -10.45
N PRO A 191 -5.31 -15.96 -10.15
CA PRO A 191 -4.92 -16.33 -8.79
C PRO A 191 -4.44 -15.13 -7.96
N THR A 192 -5.05 -13.97 -8.15
CA THR A 192 -4.69 -12.71 -7.50
C THR A 192 -5.84 -12.24 -6.60
N GLN A 193 -5.51 -11.57 -5.50
CA GLN A 193 -6.46 -11.06 -4.51
C GLN A 193 -6.21 -9.57 -4.26
N GLY A 194 -7.30 -8.81 -4.13
CA GLY A 194 -7.21 -7.36 -3.99
C GLY A 194 -6.76 -6.65 -5.26
N SER A 195 -6.89 -5.33 -5.27
CA SER A 195 -6.47 -4.50 -6.41
C SER A 195 -6.27 -3.07 -5.91
N VAL A 196 -5.01 -2.66 -5.81
CA VAL A 196 -4.62 -1.32 -5.36
C VAL A 196 -3.87 -0.62 -6.48
N LEU A 197 -4.49 0.38 -7.09
CA LEU A 197 -3.85 1.27 -8.04
C LEU A 197 -2.98 2.29 -7.31
N TYR A 198 -1.88 2.67 -7.94
CA TYR A 198 -1.04 3.77 -7.47
C TYR A 198 -0.70 4.74 -8.58
N GLY A 199 -0.56 6.02 -8.23
CA GLY A 199 -0.13 7.08 -9.14
C GLY A 199 1.17 7.73 -8.68
N THR A 200 2.08 7.97 -9.63
CA THR A 200 3.43 8.49 -9.35
C THR A 200 3.63 9.94 -9.80
N VAL A 201 4.71 10.57 -9.34
CA VAL A 201 5.11 11.93 -9.76
C VAL A 201 5.38 12.01 -11.27
N ASN A 202 5.95 10.96 -11.89
CA ASN A 202 6.26 10.94 -13.31
C ASN A 202 5.03 10.63 -14.20
N GLY A 203 3.86 10.43 -13.60
CA GLY A 203 2.62 10.10 -14.30
C GLY A 203 2.44 8.62 -14.61
N ALA A 204 3.32 7.75 -14.09
CA ALA A 204 3.10 6.31 -14.15
C ALA A 204 1.90 5.93 -13.26
N VAL A 205 1.12 4.97 -13.73
CA VAL A 205 0.05 4.33 -12.97
C VAL A 205 0.38 2.85 -12.94
N GLY A 206 0.42 2.28 -11.74
CA GLY A 206 0.64 0.85 -11.59
C GLY A 206 -0.37 0.21 -10.66
N LEU A 207 -0.25 -1.11 -10.54
CA LEU A 207 -1.14 -1.94 -9.76
C LEU A 207 -0.34 -2.80 -8.77
N VAL A 208 -0.83 -2.90 -7.54
CA VAL A 208 -0.39 -3.88 -6.55
C VAL A 208 -1.54 -4.85 -6.29
N THR A 209 -1.22 -6.15 -6.33
CA THR A 209 -2.16 -7.24 -6.03
C THR A 209 -1.47 -8.28 -5.17
N GLN A 210 -2.23 -8.94 -4.30
CA GLN A 210 -1.72 -10.04 -3.48
C GLN A 210 -1.81 -11.35 -4.25
N VAL A 211 -0.86 -12.25 -4.00
CA VAL A 211 -0.82 -13.59 -4.59
C VAL A 211 -0.66 -14.65 -3.50
N PRO A 212 -1.24 -15.86 -3.65
CA PRO A 212 -0.99 -16.97 -2.75
C PRO A 212 0.49 -17.37 -2.69
N GLN A 213 0.95 -17.88 -1.55
CA GLN A 213 2.36 -18.26 -1.32
C GLN A 213 2.94 -19.23 -2.36
N GLU A 214 2.15 -20.22 -2.77
CA GLU A 214 2.57 -21.19 -3.80
C GLU A 214 2.80 -20.51 -5.15
N PHE A 215 1.92 -19.58 -5.50
CA PHE A 215 2.01 -18.83 -6.75
C PHE A 215 3.13 -17.79 -6.70
N TYR A 216 3.36 -17.13 -5.56
CA TYR A 216 4.54 -16.28 -5.34
C TYR A 216 5.83 -17.07 -5.58
N SER A 217 5.94 -18.27 -5.01
CA SER A 217 7.15 -19.11 -5.13
C SER A 217 7.39 -19.53 -6.59
N PHE A 218 6.31 -19.82 -7.33
CA PHE A 218 6.36 -20.11 -8.75
C PHE A 218 6.83 -18.89 -9.57
N LEU A 219 6.22 -17.73 -9.35
CA LEU A 219 6.59 -16.48 -10.03
C LEU A 219 8.02 -16.04 -9.69
N GLN A 220 8.49 -16.26 -8.47
CA GLN A 220 9.86 -15.95 -8.06
C GLN A 220 10.89 -16.82 -8.80
N ASP A 221 10.59 -18.11 -9.05
CA ASP A 221 11.46 -18.97 -9.88
C ASP A 221 11.48 -18.48 -11.32
N ILE A 222 10.32 -18.12 -11.88
CA ILE A 222 10.21 -17.53 -13.23
C ILE A 222 11.03 -16.24 -13.33
N GLN A 223 10.85 -15.31 -12.38
CA GLN A 223 11.60 -14.05 -12.31
C GLN A 223 13.12 -14.30 -12.31
N SER A 224 13.57 -15.24 -11.49
CA SER A 224 14.98 -15.61 -11.37
C SER A 224 15.56 -16.21 -12.65
N ARG A 225 14.74 -16.91 -13.45
CA ARG A 225 15.11 -17.48 -14.75
C ARG A 225 15.12 -16.39 -15.83
N LEU A 226 14.09 -15.56 -15.88
CA LEU A 226 13.99 -14.43 -16.81
C LEU A 226 15.15 -13.46 -16.66
N ALA A 227 15.53 -13.13 -15.43
CA ALA A 227 16.67 -12.25 -15.14
C ALA A 227 18.01 -12.79 -15.70
N LYS A 228 18.14 -14.11 -15.92
CA LYS A 228 19.33 -14.73 -16.54
C LYS A 228 19.26 -14.76 -18.06
N VAL A 229 18.07 -14.98 -18.62
CA VAL A 229 17.84 -15.12 -20.07
C VAL A 229 17.77 -13.75 -20.78
N ILE A 230 17.24 -12.75 -20.09
CA ILE A 230 17.08 -11.38 -20.61
C ILE A 230 18.39 -10.62 -20.43
N LYS A 231 18.92 -10.09 -21.54
CA LYS A 231 20.10 -9.23 -21.53
C LYS A 231 19.67 -7.80 -21.18
N SER A 232 19.96 -7.40 -19.95
CA SER A 232 19.70 -6.04 -19.47
C SER A 232 20.50 -4.99 -20.24
N VAL A 233 19.86 -3.86 -20.55
CA VAL A 233 20.53 -2.69 -21.13
C VAL A 233 21.52 -2.14 -20.12
N GLY A 234 22.77 -1.93 -20.53
CA GLY A 234 23.84 -1.51 -19.61
C GLY A 234 24.35 -2.61 -18.68
N LYS A 235 23.89 -3.87 -18.83
CA LYS A 235 24.28 -5.02 -17.99
C LYS A 235 24.00 -4.82 -16.50
N ILE A 236 22.93 -4.09 -16.18
CA ILE A 236 22.49 -3.90 -14.80
C ILE A 236 21.74 -5.16 -14.35
N GLU A 237 22.14 -5.74 -13.22
CA GLU A 237 21.43 -6.90 -12.66
C GLU A 237 20.04 -6.49 -12.16
N HIS A 238 19.01 -7.25 -12.53
CA HIS A 238 17.63 -6.97 -12.12
C HIS A 238 17.46 -7.00 -10.59
N SER A 239 18.10 -7.97 -9.92
CA SER A 239 18.12 -8.05 -8.46
C SER A 239 18.71 -6.79 -7.84
N PHE A 240 19.79 -6.24 -8.40
CA PHE A 240 20.39 -4.99 -7.93
C PHE A 240 19.43 -3.80 -8.12
N TRP A 241 18.75 -3.73 -9.27
CA TRP A 241 17.77 -2.65 -9.53
C TRP A 241 16.58 -2.70 -8.57
N ARG A 242 16.05 -3.89 -8.26
CA ARG A 242 14.88 -4.07 -7.37
C ARG A 242 15.23 -4.16 -5.88
N SER A 243 16.51 -4.26 -5.51
CA SER A 243 16.96 -4.22 -4.12
C SER A 243 16.50 -2.93 -3.44
N PHE A 244 15.81 -3.07 -2.32
CA PHE A 244 15.39 -1.94 -1.50
C PHE A 244 16.60 -1.11 -1.10
N HIS A 245 16.56 0.19 -1.39
CA HIS A 245 17.72 1.05 -1.23
C HIS A 245 17.37 2.39 -0.60
N THR A 246 18.03 2.71 0.50
CA THR A 246 18.01 4.02 1.15
C THR A 246 19.46 4.45 1.41
N GLU A 247 19.67 5.70 1.83
CA GLU A 247 21.00 6.15 2.28
C GLU A 247 21.54 5.34 3.47
N ARG A 248 20.67 4.63 4.21
CA ARG A 248 21.03 3.92 5.46
C ARG A 248 21.20 2.43 5.28
N LYS A 249 20.35 1.80 4.45
CA LYS A 249 20.32 0.35 4.24
C LYS A 249 20.12 0.00 2.78
N THR A 250 20.67 -1.13 2.37
CA THR A 250 20.37 -1.80 1.11
C THR A 250 20.05 -3.24 1.42
N GLU A 251 18.83 -3.67 1.10
CA GLU A 251 18.31 -5.01 1.37
C GLU A 251 17.87 -5.66 0.05
N ALA A 252 17.88 -6.98 0.00
CA ALA A 252 17.39 -7.69 -1.18
C ALA A 252 15.88 -7.48 -1.37
N CYS A 253 15.42 -7.55 -2.61
CA CYS A 253 13.99 -7.60 -2.90
C CYS A 253 13.38 -8.88 -2.29
N GLU A 254 12.36 -8.72 -1.46
CA GLU A 254 11.63 -9.81 -0.80
C GLU A 254 10.13 -9.50 -0.78
N GLY A 255 9.27 -10.51 -0.86
CA GLY A 255 7.82 -10.34 -0.75
C GLY A 255 7.14 -9.65 -1.94
N PHE A 256 7.88 -9.35 -3.00
CA PHE A 256 7.39 -8.71 -4.21
C PHE A 256 7.84 -9.44 -5.49
N ILE A 257 6.98 -9.42 -6.50
CA ILE A 257 7.27 -9.90 -7.85
C ILE A 257 7.15 -8.71 -8.81
N ASP A 258 8.13 -8.56 -9.69
CA ASP A 258 8.15 -7.55 -10.73
C ASP A 258 7.29 -7.98 -11.92
N GLY A 259 6.04 -7.50 -11.98
CA GLY A 259 5.09 -7.80 -13.05
C GLY A 259 5.63 -7.46 -14.44
N ASP A 260 6.34 -6.33 -14.58
CA ASP A 260 6.93 -5.90 -15.85
C ASP A 260 7.93 -6.94 -16.39
N LEU A 261 8.74 -7.52 -15.49
CA LEU A 261 9.69 -8.57 -15.87
C LEU A 261 8.96 -9.86 -16.24
N ILE A 262 7.95 -10.27 -15.47
CA ILE A 262 7.17 -11.47 -15.77
C ILE A 262 6.49 -11.37 -17.14
N GLU A 263 5.85 -10.24 -17.43
CA GLU A 263 5.11 -10.02 -18.68
C GLU A 263 6.03 -9.98 -19.91
N SER A 264 7.26 -9.50 -19.75
CA SER A 264 8.28 -9.51 -20.81
C SER A 264 8.60 -10.91 -21.36
N PHE A 265 8.21 -11.98 -20.66
CA PHE A 265 8.29 -13.35 -21.19
C PHE A 265 7.54 -13.50 -22.53
N LEU A 266 6.38 -12.85 -22.68
CA LEU A 266 5.55 -12.96 -23.88
C LEU A 266 6.23 -12.34 -25.11
N ASP A 267 7.16 -11.41 -24.91
CA ASP A 267 7.93 -10.76 -25.97
C ASP A 267 9.19 -11.55 -26.38
N LEU A 268 9.52 -12.63 -25.66
CA LEU A 268 10.70 -13.45 -25.98
C LEU A 268 10.48 -14.31 -27.23
N ASN A 269 11.56 -14.65 -27.92
CA ASN A 269 11.50 -15.67 -28.96
C ASN A 269 11.32 -17.07 -28.36
N ARG A 270 10.83 -18.02 -29.17
CA ARG A 270 10.51 -19.37 -28.69
C ARG A 270 11.72 -20.10 -28.09
N ASP A 271 12.93 -19.87 -28.60
CA ASP A 271 14.15 -20.48 -28.07
C ASP A 271 14.44 -20.03 -26.64
N LYS A 272 14.33 -18.72 -26.36
CA LYS A 272 14.50 -18.19 -25.00
C LYS A 272 13.37 -18.60 -24.07
N MET A 273 12.14 -18.68 -24.58
CA MET A 273 11.03 -19.20 -23.78
C MET A 273 11.30 -20.65 -23.33
N GLN A 274 11.81 -21.49 -24.24
CA GLN A 274 12.22 -22.87 -23.93
C GLN A 274 13.36 -22.91 -22.92
N GLU A 275 14.33 -22.01 -23.03
CA GLU A 275 15.41 -21.86 -22.04
C GLU A 275 14.87 -21.51 -20.65
N THR A 276 13.92 -20.58 -20.56
CA THR A 276 13.28 -20.18 -19.29
C THR A 276 12.52 -21.34 -18.64
N VAL A 277 11.70 -22.09 -19.38
CA VAL A 277 10.89 -23.17 -18.79
C VAL A 277 11.67 -24.44 -18.49
N LYS A 278 12.92 -24.56 -18.96
CA LYS A 278 13.72 -25.78 -18.78
C LYS A 278 13.90 -26.14 -17.31
N GLY A 279 13.35 -27.28 -16.89
CA GLY A 279 13.39 -27.75 -15.50
C GLY A 279 12.54 -26.93 -14.53
N LEU A 280 11.63 -26.09 -15.04
CA LEU A 280 10.56 -25.48 -14.25
C LEU A 280 9.49 -26.54 -13.99
N GLN A 281 9.02 -26.62 -12.76
CA GLN A 281 7.95 -27.53 -12.36
C GLN A 281 6.67 -26.73 -12.14
N ILE A 282 5.55 -27.23 -12.67
CA ILE A 282 4.22 -26.65 -12.49
C ILE A 282 3.29 -27.71 -11.91
N ASP A 283 2.39 -27.29 -11.02
CA ASP A 283 1.26 -28.11 -10.58
C ASP A 283 0.16 -28.01 -11.64
N ASP A 284 -0.30 -29.15 -12.15
CA ASP A 284 -1.38 -29.19 -13.15
C ASP A 284 -2.79 -29.14 -12.54
N GLY A 285 -2.89 -28.86 -11.23
CA GLY A 285 -4.14 -28.83 -10.47
C GLY A 285 -4.56 -30.21 -9.94
N SER A 286 -3.80 -31.26 -10.25
CA SER A 286 -3.98 -32.59 -9.66
C SER A 286 -3.17 -32.79 -8.37
N GLY A 287 -2.34 -31.82 -7.99
CA GLY A 287 -1.39 -31.93 -6.88
C GLY A 287 -0.08 -32.66 -7.24
N MET A 288 0.09 -33.03 -8.52
CA MET A 288 1.34 -33.59 -9.04
C MET A 288 2.10 -32.52 -9.82
N LYS A 289 3.41 -32.42 -9.54
CA LYS A 289 4.31 -31.54 -10.28
C LYS A 289 4.76 -32.23 -11.57
N ARG A 290 4.66 -31.52 -12.69
CA ARG A 290 5.23 -31.92 -13.98
C ARG A 290 6.12 -30.82 -14.54
N GLU A 291 6.93 -31.17 -15.54
CA GLU A 291 7.66 -30.16 -16.29
C GLU A 291 6.70 -29.17 -16.96
N ALA A 292 6.98 -27.89 -16.76
CA ALA A 292 6.24 -26.80 -17.39
C ALA A 292 6.62 -26.71 -18.86
N THR A 293 5.61 -26.56 -19.72
CA THR A 293 5.81 -26.24 -21.13
C THR A 293 5.79 -24.72 -21.32
N VAL A 294 6.25 -24.26 -22.48
CA VAL A 294 6.11 -22.83 -22.83
C VAL A 294 4.65 -22.43 -22.89
N ASP A 295 3.76 -23.29 -23.37
CA ASP A 295 2.34 -22.95 -23.53
C ASP A 295 1.64 -22.84 -22.17
N ASP A 296 2.06 -23.63 -21.17
CA ASP A 296 1.60 -23.48 -19.78
C ASP A 296 1.95 -22.09 -19.23
N LEU A 297 3.21 -21.66 -19.44
CA LEU A 297 3.69 -20.38 -18.93
C LEU A 297 3.09 -19.19 -19.69
N VAL A 298 2.95 -19.29 -21.01
CA VAL A 298 2.24 -18.29 -21.83
C VAL A 298 0.82 -18.11 -21.32
N LYS A 299 0.06 -19.20 -21.14
CA LYS A 299 -1.31 -19.14 -20.63
C LYS A 299 -1.37 -18.46 -19.26
N THR A 300 -0.46 -18.82 -18.35
CA THR A 300 -0.43 -18.26 -16.99
C THR A 300 -0.16 -16.75 -17.02
N ILE A 301 0.79 -16.31 -17.84
CA ILE A 301 1.15 -14.88 -17.93
C ILE A 301 0.08 -14.09 -18.70
N GLU A 302 -0.55 -14.67 -19.72
CA GLU A 302 -1.72 -14.07 -20.40
C GLU A 302 -2.95 -13.94 -19.48
N GLU A 303 -3.08 -14.79 -18.47
CA GLU A 303 -4.10 -14.62 -17.43
C GLU A 303 -3.73 -13.47 -16.48
N LEU A 304 -2.44 -13.33 -16.13
CA LEU A 304 -1.95 -12.22 -15.30
C LEU A 304 -2.08 -10.85 -15.99
N THR A 305 -1.81 -10.74 -17.28
CA THR A 305 -1.93 -9.45 -18.00
C THR A 305 -3.36 -8.92 -18.04
N ARG A 306 -4.37 -9.76 -17.74
CA ARG A 306 -5.79 -9.33 -17.68
C ARG A 306 -6.14 -8.54 -16.43
N ILE A 307 -5.23 -8.35 -15.48
CA ILE A 307 -5.54 -7.63 -14.23
C ILE A 307 -5.46 -6.11 -14.36
N HIS A 308 -4.88 -5.58 -15.45
CA HIS A 308 -4.68 -4.15 -15.67
C HIS A 308 -4.97 -3.72 -17.12
#